data_AF-A0A7S2AY29-F1
#
_entry.id   AF-A0A7S2AY29-F1
#
_cell.length_a   1.000
_cell.length_b   1.000
_cell.length_c   1.000
_cell.angle_alpha   90.00
_cell.angle_beta   90.00
_cell.angle_gamma   90.00
#
_symmetry.space_group_name_H-M   'P 1'
#
loop_
_entity.id
_entity.type
_entity.pdbx_description
1 polymer ?
#
loop_
_entity_poly.entity_id
_entity_poly.type
_entity_poly.pdbx_seq_one_letter_code
_entity_poly.pdbx_strand_id
1 'polypeptide(L)'
;WVKRGLAEPDEIEEDVMVLPIKENMNCGKTREWFKFAAKEYSWATHIAKMDMDAYLHAKVLLKRMQMGTIKYPDCPNVFGGVTHTCGLDDPNPGCPLRGCRFNPRRNSTLAYEFLEKDPNCWHYMQGGLYYMSTKFAGEVATRSMVWQELEEQCLPEDAVTGHAINRYARANNICVTAVNLRKLRNGTEPEVVKHAPP
;
A
#
# COMPACT_ATOMS: atom_id res chain seq x y z
N TRP A 1 9.63 23.80 -6.69
CA TRP A 1 9.39 24.06 -5.25
C TRP A 1 10.39 23.26 -4.44
N VAL A 2 11.54 23.85 -4.13
CA VAL A 2 12.56 23.25 -3.26
C VAL A 2 12.74 24.20 -2.08
N LYS A 3 12.37 23.77 -0.87
CA LYS A 3 12.79 24.42 0.37
C LYS A 3 13.22 23.39 1.41
N ARG A 4 14.54 23.32 1.53
CA ARG A 4 15.39 23.03 2.71
C ARG A 4 15.56 21.57 3.16
N GLY A 5 16.75 21.06 2.80
CA GLY A 5 17.52 20.05 3.51
C GLY A 5 18.91 19.88 2.88
N LEU A 6 19.95 20.42 3.52
CA LEU A 6 21.41 20.17 3.39
C LEU A 6 22.12 20.21 2.01
N ALA A 7 21.44 20.17 0.88
CA ALA A 7 22.02 20.45 -0.44
C ALA A 7 21.76 21.91 -0.83
N GLU A 8 22.71 22.54 -1.51
CA GLU A 8 22.50 23.85 -2.14
C GLU A 8 21.31 23.71 -3.12
N PRO A 9 20.33 24.64 -3.11
CA PRO A 9 19.11 24.55 -3.90
C PRO A 9 19.32 24.36 -5.42
N ASP A 10 20.52 24.68 -5.91
CA ASP A 10 20.88 24.69 -7.32
C ASP A 10 21.36 23.32 -7.85
N GLU A 11 21.43 22.28 -7.00
CA GLU A 11 21.92 20.94 -7.39
C GLU A 11 20.87 19.82 -7.34
N ILE A 12 19.63 20.11 -6.94
CA ILE A 12 18.56 19.09 -6.85
C ILE A 12 17.81 19.04 -8.19
N GLU A 13 17.87 17.89 -8.86
CA GLU A 13 17.10 17.62 -10.08
C GLU A 13 15.59 17.80 -9.84
N GLU A 14 14.84 18.24 -10.86
CA GLU A 14 13.42 18.61 -10.73
C GLU A 14 12.52 17.45 -10.29
N ASP A 15 12.97 16.20 -10.48
CA ASP A 15 12.28 14.96 -10.12
C ASP A 15 12.81 14.31 -8.82
N VAL A 16 13.70 14.99 -8.10
CA VAL A 16 14.22 14.53 -6.80
C VAL A 16 13.47 15.20 -5.66
N MET A 17 12.92 14.37 -4.78
CA MET A 17 12.30 14.80 -3.53
C MET A 17 13.17 14.39 -2.34
N VAL A 18 13.61 15.40 -1.57
CA VAL A 18 14.30 15.18 -0.30
C VAL A 18 13.28 15.29 0.83
N LEU A 19 13.05 14.18 1.53
CA LEU A 19 12.18 14.16 2.71
C LEU A 19 12.96 14.66 3.94
N PRO A 20 12.38 15.50 4.80
CA PRO A 20 13.04 16.00 6.01
C PRO A 20 13.00 14.95 7.15
N ILE A 21 13.30 13.70 6.81
CA ILE A 21 13.40 12.58 7.75
C ILE A 21 14.80 11.99 7.64
N LYS A 22 15.29 11.40 8.74
CA LYS A 22 16.55 10.64 8.69
C LYS A 22 16.35 9.47 7.73
N GLU A 23 17.16 9.40 6.67
CA GLU A 23 17.01 8.36 5.65
C GLU A 23 16.96 6.97 6.28
N ASN A 24 15.90 6.24 5.94
CA ASN A 24 15.71 4.86 6.34
C ASN A 24 14.74 4.21 5.34
N MET A 25 14.91 2.91 5.13
CA MET A 25 13.99 2.13 4.30
C MET A 25 12.69 1.82 5.06
N ASN A 26 12.77 1.61 6.38
CA ASN A 26 11.73 0.98 7.20
C ASN A 26 11.02 1.89 8.21
N CYS A 27 11.53 3.10 8.47
CA CYS A 27 11.04 4.01 9.52
C CYS A 27 10.44 5.30 8.94
N GLY A 28 9.54 5.15 7.96
CA GLY A 28 8.60 6.21 7.56
C GLY A 28 8.78 6.85 6.20
N LYS A 29 9.79 6.46 5.41
CA LYS A 29 9.98 6.97 4.04
C LYS A 29 8.73 6.80 3.18
N THR A 30 8.08 5.64 3.26
CA THR A 30 6.88 5.35 2.47
C THR A 30 5.67 6.20 2.86
N ARG A 31 5.39 6.37 4.15
CA ARG A 31 4.27 7.21 4.58
C ARG A 31 4.49 8.66 4.21
N GLU A 32 5.68 9.20 4.46
CA GLU A 32 5.98 10.59 4.11
C GLU A 32 5.96 10.80 2.59
N TRP A 33 6.40 9.81 1.80
CA TRP A 33 6.19 9.81 0.34
C TRP A 33 4.70 9.91 -0.04
N PHE A 34 3.84 9.02 0.45
CA PHE A 34 2.42 9.07 0.09
C PHE A 34 1.72 10.32 0.58
N LYS A 35 2.07 10.81 1.77
CA LYS A 35 1.53 12.05 2.34
C LYS A 35 1.92 13.26 1.49
N PHE A 36 3.19 13.36 1.10
CA PHE A 36 3.68 14.41 0.20
C PHE A 36 3.00 14.30 -1.17
N ALA A 37 3.09 13.12 -1.80
CA ALA A 37 2.59 12.91 -3.15
C ALA A 37 1.07 13.15 -3.25
N ALA A 38 0.29 12.75 -2.25
CA ALA A 38 -1.16 12.99 -2.24
C ALA A 38 -1.53 14.46 -2.15
N LYS A 39 -0.69 15.26 -1.49
CA LYS A 39 -0.87 16.71 -1.37
C LYS A 39 -0.43 17.43 -2.65
N GLU A 40 0.79 17.16 -3.13
CA GLU A 40 1.38 17.90 -4.25
C GLU A 40 0.82 17.46 -5.61
N TYR A 41 0.45 16.19 -5.75
CA TYR A 41 -0.12 15.63 -6.98
C TYR A 41 -1.60 15.31 -6.80
N SER A 42 -2.37 16.24 -6.22
CA SER A 42 -3.80 16.07 -5.97
C SER A 42 -4.64 15.86 -7.25
N TRP A 43 -4.08 16.19 -8.41
CA TRP A 43 -4.66 15.94 -9.74
C TRP A 43 -4.50 14.48 -10.20
N ALA A 44 -3.55 13.73 -9.64
CA ALA A 44 -3.33 12.34 -9.99
C ALA A 44 -4.48 11.48 -9.45
N THR A 45 -4.89 10.46 -10.20
CA THR A 45 -5.90 9.50 -9.72
C THR A 45 -5.32 8.48 -8.75
N HIS A 46 -4.04 8.16 -8.93
CA HIS A 46 -3.31 7.18 -8.15
C HIS A 46 -1.87 7.62 -7.93
N ILE A 47 -1.28 7.13 -6.84
CA ILE A 47 0.13 7.30 -6.49
C ILE A 47 0.74 5.92 -6.32
N ALA A 48 1.92 5.72 -6.90
CA ALA A 48 2.69 4.50 -6.78
C ALA A 48 3.98 4.75 -6.01
N LYS A 49 4.45 3.71 -5.32
CA LYS A 49 5.83 3.57 -4.85
C LYS A 49 6.46 2.46 -5.66
N MET A 50 7.67 2.70 -6.15
CA MET A 50 8.46 1.70 -6.85
C MET A 50 9.91 1.75 -6.34
N ASP A 51 10.51 0.57 -6.19
CA ASP A 51 11.94 0.49 -5.90
C ASP A 51 12.74 0.81 -7.17
N MET A 52 13.92 1.40 -7.02
CA MET A 52 14.75 1.81 -8.16
C MET A 52 15.32 0.61 -8.95
N ASP A 53 15.31 -0.58 -8.36
CA ASP A 53 15.74 -1.85 -8.94
C ASP A 53 14.56 -2.68 -9.48
N ALA A 54 13.34 -2.13 -9.48
CA ALA A 54 12.16 -2.77 -10.05
C ALA A 54 11.88 -2.31 -11.49
N TYR A 55 11.50 -3.26 -12.35
CA TYR A 55 11.14 -2.97 -13.74
C TYR A 55 9.63 -2.74 -13.90
N LEU A 56 9.25 -1.55 -14.40
CA LEU A 56 7.86 -1.18 -14.62
C LEU A 56 7.34 -1.61 -16.00
N HIS A 57 6.36 -2.52 -16.02
CA HIS A 57 5.57 -2.77 -17.23
C HIS A 57 4.36 -1.81 -17.31
N ALA A 58 4.59 -0.55 -17.68
CA ALA A 58 3.59 0.53 -17.62
C ALA A 58 2.22 0.20 -18.26
N LYS A 59 2.20 -0.38 -19.47
CA LYS A 59 0.96 -0.80 -20.15
C LYS A 59 0.12 -1.77 -19.32
N VAL A 60 0.76 -2.72 -18.66
CA VAL A 60 0.10 -3.73 -17.82
C VAL A 60 -0.41 -3.08 -16.54
N LEU A 61 0.42 -2.22 -15.91
CA LEU A 61 0.01 -1.49 -14.71
C LEU A 61 -1.23 -0.63 -14.99
N LEU A 62 -1.18 0.25 -16.00
CA LEU A 62 -2.28 1.17 -16.33
C LEU A 62 -3.58 0.43 -16.63
N LYS A 63 -3.52 -0.64 -17.43
CA LYS A 63 -4.69 -1.49 -17.70
C LYS A 63 -5.30 -2.04 -16.40
N ARG A 64 -4.48 -2.42 -15.43
CA ARG A 64 -4.95 -3.02 -14.17
C ARG A 64 -5.47 -1.99 -13.18
N MET A 65 -4.88 -0.81 -13.13
CA MET A 65 -5.42 0.33 -12.39
C MET A 65 -6.82 0.69 -12.90
N GLN A 66 -6.97 0.81 -14.22
CA GLN A 66 -8.27 1.07 -14.85
C GLN A 66 -9.30 -0.03 -14.56
N MET A 67 -8.90 -1.30 -14.63
CA MET A 67 -9.80 -2.42 -14.30
C MET A 67 -10.29 -2.35 -12.85
N GLY A 68 -9.41 -2.00 -11.91
CA GLY A 68 -9.80 -1.80 -10.50
C GLY A 68 -10.86 -0.74 -10.33
N THR A 69 -10.69 0.42 -10.98
CA THR A 69 -11.64 1.54 -10.93
C THR A 69 -12.96 1.23 -11.65
N ILE A 70 -12.91 0.69 -12.87
CA ILE A 70 -14.10 0.48 -13.72
C ILE A 70 -14.97 -0.66 -13.18
N LYS A 71 -14.36 -1.76 -12.74
CA LYS A 71 -15.11 -2.94 -12.32
C LYS A 71 -15.82 -2.71 -10.97
N TYR A 72 -15.37 -1.74 -10.17
CA TYR A 72 -15.85 -1.54 -8.80
C TYR A 72 -16.09 -0.06 -8.49
N PRO A 73 -17.07 0.58 -9.15
CA PRO A 73 -17.35 2.00 -8.99
C PRO A 73 -17.79 2.36 -7.56
N ASP A 74 -18.40 1.42 -6.82
CA ASP A 74 -18.84 1.63 -5.43
C ASP A 74 -17.70 1.58 -4.40
N CYS A 75 -16.48 1.22 -4.81
CA CYS A 75 -15.34 1.01 -3.92
C CYS A 75 -14.12 1.77 -4.47
N PRO A 76 -14.13 3.11 -4.38
CA PRO A 76 -13.19 3.98 -5.10
C PRO A 76 -11.76 3.93 -4.55
N ASN A 77 -11.56 3.43 -3.32
CA ASN A 77 -10.22 3.29 -2.76
C ASN A 77 -9.56 2.06 -3.36
N VAL A 78 -8.37 2.22 -3.91
CA VAL A 78 -7.62 1.11 -4.53
C VAL A 78 -6.31 0.92 -3.78
N PHE A 79 -5.93 -0.34 -3.58
CA PHE A 79 -4.59 -0.73 -3.14
C PHE A 79 -4.08 -1.90 -3.98
N GLY A 80 -3.12 -1.65 -4.84
CA GLY A 80 -2.61 -2.65 -5.78
C GLY A 80 -1.13 -2.93 -5.62
N GLY A 81 -0.70 -4.15 -5.89
CA GLY A 81 0.69 -4.58 -5.75
C GLY A 81 0.85 -6.09 -5.91
N VAL A 82 2.05 -6.61 -5.65
CA VAL A 82 2.27 -8.05 -5.58
C VAL A 82 1.96 -8.52 -4.16
N THR A 83 0.92 -9.34 -4.03
CA THR A 83 0.47 -9.83 -2.73
C THR A 83 1.51 -10.79 -2.17
N HIS A 84 1.86 -10.63 -0.90
CA HIS A 84 2.70 -11.59 -0.19
C HIS A 84 2.08 -12.05 1.12
N THR A 85 2.68 -13.11 1.63
CA THR A 85 2.47 -13.65 2.96
C THR A 85 3.85 -13.78 3.55
N CYS A 86 4.08 -13.21 4.74
CA CYS A 86 5.26 -13.65 5.49
C CYS A 86 5.22 -15.17 5.61
N GLY A 87 6.39 -15.81 5.57
CA GLY A 87 6.46 -17.25 5.82
C GLY A 87 5.78 -17.59 7.15
N LEU A 88 5.12 -18.75 7.22
CA LEU A 88 4.48 -19.26 8.45
C LEU A 88 5.43 -19.37 9.65
N ASP A 89 6.73 -19.22 9.42
CA ASP A 89 7.81 -19.32 10.40
C ASP A 89 8.67 -18.05 10.48
N ASP A 90 8.22 -16.92 9.93
CA ASP A 90 8.96 -15.65 10.03
C ASP A 90 8.76 -15.04 11.44
N PRO A 91 9.82 -14.97 12.29
CA PRO A 91 9.73 -14.43 13.64
C PRO A 91 9.58 -12.90 13.66
N ASN A 92 9.47 -12.26 12.51
CA ASN A 92 9.39 -10.82 12.42
C ASN A 92 8.10 -10.28 13.07
N PRO A 93 8.19 -9.40 14.08
CA PRO A 93 7.01 -8.80 14.72
C PRO A 93 6.14 -7.98 13.75
N GLY A 94 6.66 -7.63 12.58
CA GLY A 94 5.91 -7.01 11.50
C GLY A 94 5.03 -7.97 10.69
N CYS A 95 4.98 -9.26 10.97
CA CYS A 95 4.24 -10.23 10.17
C CYS A 95 2.88 -10.64 10.77
N PRO A 96 1.87 -11.00 9.94
CA PRO A 96 0.62 -11.54 10.43
C PRO A 96 0.81 -12.86 11.18
N LEU A 97 -0.03 -13.11 12.20
CA LEU A 97 0.11 -14.26 13.10
C LEU A 97 0.06 -15.61 12.34
N ARG A 98 0.82 -16.59 12.86
CA ARG A 98 0.92 -17.98 12.36
C ARG A 98 -0.43 -18.71 12.19
N GLY A 99 -1.47 -18.26 12.91
CA GLY A 99 -2.83 -18.81 12.87
C GLY A 99 -3.70 -18.29 11.72
N CYS A 100 -3.24 -17.25 11.00
CA CYS A 100 -3.92 -16.77 9.81
C CYS A 100 -3.77 -17.84 8.72
N ARG A 101 -4.78 -18.70 8.53
CA ARG A 101 -4.75 -19.73 7.50
C ARG A 101 -4.66 -19.07 6.13
N PHE A 102 -3.44 -18.97 5.62
CA PHE A 102 -3.08 -18.33 4.37
C PHE A 102 -3.60 -19.14 3.20
N ASN A 103 -4.83 -18.86 2.82
CA ASN A 103 -5.28 -19.24 1.50
C ASN A 103 -6.05 -18.03 0.98
N PRO A 104 -5.42 -17.16 0.16
CA PRO A 104 -6.17 -16.25 -0.70
C PRO A 104 -6.93 -17.12 -1.70
N ARG A 105 -7.95 -17.84 -1.22
CA ARG A 105 -8.87 -18.61 -2.05
C ARG A 105 -9.64 -17.68 -2.98
N ARG A 106 -9.55 -16.36 -2.78
CA ARG A 106 -10.19 -15.30 -3.55
C ARG A 106 -9.19 -14.15 -3.72
N ASN A 107 -9.17 -13.50 -4.89
CA ASN A 107 -8.04 -12.70 -5.39
C ASN A 107 -7.82 -11.32 -4.72
N SER A 108 -8.27 -11.09 -3.49
CA SER A 108 -8.12 -9.80 -2.82
C SER A 108 -7.35 -9.94 -1.50
N THR A 109 -6.38 -9.06 -1.28
CA THR A 109 -5.57 -9.03 -0.05
C THR A 109 -6.31 -8.51 1.16
N LEU A 110 -7.45 -7.85 0.95
CA LEU A 110 -8.32 -7.33 2.00
C LEU A 110 -9.55 -8.25 2.17
N ALA A 111 -9.82 -9.10 1.17
CA ALA A 111 -10.86 -10.10 1.14
C ALA A 111 -10.59 -11.33 2.00
N TYR A 112 -11.02 -11.28 3.24
CA TYR A 112 -11.03 -12.51 4.02
C TYR A 112 -12.27 -12.49 4.89
N GLU A 113 -13.16 -13.45 4.64
CA GLU A 113 -14.20 -13.89 5.59
C GLU A 113 -13.57 -14.31 6.95
N PHE A 114 -12.25 -14.55 7.01
CA PHE A 114 -11.51 -14.80 8.24
C PHE A 114 -11.07 -13.53 9.00
N LEU A 115 -11.00 -12.37 8.35
CA LEU A 115 -10.64 -11.10 9.01
C LEU A 115 -11.78 -10.54 9.87
N GLU A 116 -13.01 -10.92 9.55
CA GLU A 116 -14.16 -10.71 10.43
C GLU A 116 -14.02 -11.50 11.74
N LYS A 117 -13.27 -12.61 11.72
CA LYS A 117 -13.12 -13.52 12.87
C LYS A 117 -11.88 -13.26 13.72
N ASP A 118 -10.79 -12.77 13.11
CA ASP A 118 -9.58 -12.40 13.85
C ASP A 118 -9.04 -11.03 13.39
N PRO A 119 -9.13 -9.98 14.25
CA PRO A 119 -8.60 -8.67 13.91
C PRO A 119 -7.08 -8.66 13.71
N ASN A 120 -6.36 -9.66 14.20
CA ASN A 120 -4.90 -9.76 14.12
C ASN A 120 -4.40 -10.39 12.80
N CYS A 121 -5.31 -10.92 11.99
CA CYS A 121 -4.96 -11.33 10.64
C CYS A 121 -4.99 -10.14 9.70
N TRP A 122 -4.06 -10.09 8.73
CA TRP A 122 -3.97 -9.05 7.71
C TRP A 122 -2.94 -9.48 6.65
N HIS A 123 -2.86 -8.73 5.55
CA HIS A 123 -1.92 -8.96 4.45
C HIS A 123 -1.29 -7.66 3.98
N TYR A 124 -0.19 -7.79 3.24
CA TYR A 124 0.46 -6.67 2.60
C TYR A 124 0.85 -6.98 1.16
N MET A 125 1.14 -5.92 0.42
CA MET A 125 1.79 -6.01 -0.88
C MET A 125 3.29 -5.96 -0.63
N GLN A 126 4.03 -6.97 -1.07
CA GLN A 126 5.48 -6.99 -0.99
C GLN A 126 6.09 -6.59 -2.33
N GLY A 127 7.26 -5.97 -2.22
CA GLY A 127 8.24 -5.89 -3.28
C GLY A 127 8.25 -4.52 -3.93
N GLY A 128 8.93 -4.46 -5.06
CA GLY A 128 9.32 -3.18 -5.63
C GLY A 128 8.24 -2.37 -6.33
N LEU A 129 6.95 -2.72 -6.24
CA LEU A 129 5.87 -1.88 -6.76
C LEU A 129 4.55 -2.12 -6.04
N TYR A 130 3.97 -1.05 -5.51
CA TYR A 130 2.56 -1.01 -5.13
C TYR A 130 2.01 0.43 -5.26
N TYR A 131 0.70 0.56 -5.31
CA TYR A 131 0.03 1.83 -5.58
C TYR A 131 -1.30 1.95 -4.83
N MET A 132 -1.74 3.20 -4.64
CA MET A 132 -3.01 3.53 -4.02
C MET A 132 -3.75 4.61 -4.83
N SER A 133 -5.07 4.65 -4.73
CA SER A 133 -5.82 5.84 -5.17
C SER A 133 -5.39 7.05 -4.35
N THR A 134 -5.21 8.21 -4.99
CA THR A 134 -4.59 9.40 -4.37
C THR A 134 -5.25 9.84 -3.06
N LYS A 135 -6.58 9.91 -3.04
CA LYS A 135 -7.34 10.29 -1.83
C LYS A 135 -7.06 9.34 -0.67
N PHE A 136 -7.13 8.03 -0.94
CA PHE A 136 -6.87 7.00 0.06
C PHE A 136 -5.43 7.05 0.58
N ALA A 137 -4.45 7.23 -0.32
CA ALA A 137 -3.05 7.34 0.04
C ALA A 137 -2.81 8.48 1.04
N GLY A 138 -3.35 9.67 0.75
CA GLY A 138 -3.22 10.84 1.63
C GLY A 138 -3.94 10.66 2.96
N GLU A 139 -5.14 10.06 2.95
CA GLU A 139 -5.91 9.78 4.16
C GLU A 139 -5.19 8.80 5.10
N VAL A 140 -4.78 7.63 4.59
CA VAL A 140 -4.10 6.60 5.39
C VAL A 140 -2.76 7.13 5.90
N ALA A 141 -1.95 7.78 5.06
CA ALA A 141 -0.64 8.28 5.46
C ALA A 141 -0.70 9.42 6.50
N THR A 142 -1.77 10.22 6.50
CA THR A 142 -1.93 11.35 7.43
C THR A 142 -2.63 10.95 8.72
N ARG A 143 -3.63 10.06 8.66
CA ARG A 143 -4.58 9.82 9.76
C ARG A 143 -4.42 8.47 10.44
N SER A 144 -3.64 7.54 9.88
CA SER A 144 -3.42 6.25 10.50
C SER A 144 -2.42 6.36 11.65
N MET A 145 -2.93 6.40 12.89
CA MET A 145 -2.10 6.31 14.12
C MET A 145 -1.27 5.02 14.12
N VAL A 146 -1.84 3.93 13.60
CA VAL A 146 -1.17 2.63 13.48
C VAL A 146 0.07 2.72 12.59
N TRP A 147 0.02 3.50 11.50
CA TRP A 147 1.20 3.66 10.65
C TRP A 147 2.33 4.31 11.42
N GLN A 148 2.02 5.38 12.16
CA GLN A 148 2.99 6.08 13.00
C GLN A 148 3.59 5.17 14.09
N GLU A 149 2.75 4.42 14.82
CA GLU A 149 3.20 3.49 15.87
C GLU A 149 4.11 2.37 15.34
N LEU A 150 3.83 1.85 14.15
CA LEU A 150 4.62 0.79 13.53
C LEU A 150 5.93 1.32 12.93
N GLU A 151 5.96 2.58 12.47
CA GLU A 151 7.16 3.25 11.98
C GLU A 151 8.18 3.52 13.08
N GLU A 152 7.72 3.88 14.28
CA GLU A 152 8.59 4.07 15.45
C GLU A 152 9.34 2.78 15.83
N GLN A 153 8.83 1.62 15.41
CA GLN A 153 9.45 0.31 15.59
C GLN A 153 10.40 -0.08 14.45
N CYS A 154 10.50 0.72 13.38
CA CYS A 154 11.35 0.45 12.21
C CYS A 154 11.16 -0.95 11.59
N LEU A 155 9.92 -1.44 11.58
CA LEU A 155 9.54 -2.74 11.00
C LEU A 155 9.62 -2.70 9.46
N PRO A 156 9.67 -3.86 8.76
CA PRO A 156 9.75 -3.88 7.30
C PRO A 156 8.65 -3.05 6.64
N GLU A 157 9.06 -2.15 5.76
CA GLU A 157 8.23 -1.10 5.16
C GLU A 157 6.94 -1.61 4.48
N ASP A 158 7.05 -2.64 3.65
CA ASP A 158 5.91 -3.27 2.96
C ASP A 158 4.87 -3.81 3.97
N ALA A 159 5.36 -4.45 5.03
CA ALA A 159 4.53 -5.04 6.07
C ALA A 159 3.83 -3.97 6.91
N VAL A 160 4.57 -2.94 7.34
CA VAL A 160 4.02 -1.77 8.03
C VAL A 160 2.92 -1.11 7.19
N THR A 161 3.19 -0.89 5.91
CA THR A 161 2.25 -0.26 4.97
C THR A 161 0.96 -1.06 4.85
N GLY A 162 1.06 -2.38 4.61
CA GLY A 162 -0.13 -3.22 4.52
C GLY A 162 -0.89 -3.32 5.84
N HIS A 163 -0.20 -3.41 6.98
CA HIS A 163 -0.84 -3.44 8.30
C HIS A 163 -1.62 -2.14 8.56
N ALA A 164 -0.98 -1.00 8.32
CA ALA A 164 -1.57 0.32 8.51
C ALA A 164 -2.81 0.52 7.62
N ILE A 165 -2.74 0.14 6.35
CA ILE A 165 -3.87 0.20 5.41
C ILE A 165 -5.03 -0.67 5.91
N ASN A 166 -4.75 -1.91 6.31
CA ASN A 166 -5.79 -2.84 6.80
C ASN A 166 -6.48 -2.27 8.04
N ARG A 167 -5.70 -1.81 9.04
CA ARG A 167 -6.27 -1.29 10.29
C ARG A 167 -7.02 0.01 10.07
N TYR A 168 -6.50 0.92 9.27
CA TYR A 168 -7.18 2.17 8.94
C TYR A 168 -8.50 1.91 8.22
N ALA A 169 -8.50 1.04 7.20
CA ALA A 169 -9.71 0.72 6.46
C ALA A 169 -10.79 0.11 7.36
N ARG A 170 -10.43 -0.81 8.26
CA ARG A 170 -11.38 -1.41 9.22
C ARG A 170 -11.92 -0.39 10.22
N ALA A 171 -11.03 0.37 10.87
CA ALA A 171 -11.41 1.33 11.90
C ALA A 171 -12.37 2.42 11.38
N ASN A 172 -12.29 2.73 10.08
CA ASN A 172 -13.10 3.77 9.44
C ASN A 172 -14.19 3.21 8.52
N ASN A 173 -14.38 1.88 8.48
CA ASN A 173 -15.34 1.23 7.59
C ASN A 173 -15.20 1.67 6.11
N ILE A 174 -13.97 1.66 5.61
CA ILE A 174 -13.64 2.10 4.25
C ILE A 174 -13.55 0.87 3.35
N CYS A 175 -14.33 0.87 2.27
CA CYS A 175 -14.18 -0.12 1.21
C CYS A 175 -12.88 0.12 0.43
N VAL A 176 -12.07 -0.93 0.23
CA VAL A 176 -10.83 -0.87 -0.54
C VAL A 176 -10.74 -2.04 -1.54
N THR A 177 -10.60 -1.68 -2.81
CA THR A 177 -10.35 -2.57 -3.94
C THR A 177 -8.88 -3.01 -3.96
N ALA A 178 -8.63 -4.27 -3.63
CA ALA A 178 -7.29 -4.85 -3.72
C ALA A 178 -6.98 -5.36 -5.13
N VAL A 179 -5.81 -5.00 -5.69
CA VAL A 179 -5.41 -5.43 -7.05
C VAL A 179 -4.08 -6.20 -7.01
N ASN A 180 -4.15 -7.51 -7.26
CA ASN A 180 -2.96 -8.37 -7.31
C ASN A 180 -2.27 -8.31 -8.69
N LEU A 181 -1.02 -7.84 -8.73
CA LEU A 181 -0.21 -7.74 -9.95
C LEU A 181 0.49 -9.05 -10.37
N ARG A 182 0.47 -10.11 -9.55
CA ARG A 182 1.12 -11.40 -9.86
C ARG A 182 0.25 -12.33 -10.72
N LYS A 183 -1.08 -12.30 -10.54
CA LYS A 183 -2.03 -13.19 -11.27
C LYS A 183 -2.19 -12.83 -12.76
N LEU A 184 -1.37 -11.91 -13.25
CA LEU A 184 -1.42 -11.33 -14.58
C LEU A 184 -0.85 -12.22 -15.70
N ARG A 185 -0.02 -13.21 -15.36
CA ARG A 185 0.55 -14.12 -16.37
C ARG A 185 -0.48 -15.04 -17.03
N ASN A 186 -1.60 -15.35 -16.35
CA ASN A 186 -2.54 -16.39 -16.79
C ASN A 186 -3.93 -15.87 -17.19
N GLY A 187 -4.08 -14.57 -17.47
CA GLY A 187 -5.37 -14.01 -17.95
C GLY A 187 -6.49 -14.00 -16.90
N THR A 188 -6.20 -14.31 -15.64
CA THR A 188 -7.21 -14.35 -14.58
C THR A 188 -7.66 -12.93 -14.22
N GLU A 189 -8.97 -12.74 -14.07
CA GLU A 189 -9.53 -11.44 -13.71
C GLU A 189 -9.21 -11.05 -12.26
N PRO A 190 -9.03 -9.74 -11.97
CA PRO A 190 -9.03 -9.25 -10.60
C PRO A 190 -10.43 -9.41 -10.01
N GLU A 191 -10.50 -9.79 -8.74
CA GLU A 191 -11.74 -9.99 -7.97
C GLU A 191 -11.68 -9.02 -6.77
N VAL A 192 -12.71 -8.20 -6.58
CA VAL A 192 -12.84 -7.31 -5.43
C VAL A 192 -13.61 -7.96 -4.33
N VAL A 193 -13.20 -7.60 -3.12
CA VAL A 193 -14.07 -7.73 -1.98
C VAL A 193 -14.39 -6.37 -1.45
N LYS A 194 -15.70 -6.13 -1.39
CA LYS A 194 -16.26 -5.07 -0.61
C LYS A 194 -16.09 -5.49 0.85
N HIS A 195 -15.30 -4.74 1.62
CA HIS A 195 -15.53 -4.77 3.06
C HIS A 195 -16.90 -4.15 3.28
N ALA A 196 -17.88 -4.99 3.61
CA ALA A 196 -19.09 -4.49 4.22
C ALA A 196 -18.72 -4.03 5.65
N PRO A 197 -19.32 -2.93 6.16
CA PRO A 197 -19.35 -2.72 7.59
C PRO A 197 -19.77 -4.00 8.32
N PRO A 198 -19.25 -4.24 9.54
CA PRO A 198 -19.84 -5.22 10.43
C PRO A 198 -21.34 -4.95 10.65
#